data_AF-A0A438D6P4-F1
#
_entry.id   AF-A0A438D6P4-F1
#
_cell.length_a   1.000
_cell.length_b   1.000
_cell.length_c   1.000
_cell.angle_alpha   90.00
_cell.angle_beta   90.00
_cell.angle_gamma   90.00
#
_symmetry.space_group_name_H-M   'P 1'
#
loop_
_entity.id
_entity.type
_entity.pdbx_description
1 polymer ?
#
loop_
_entity_poly.entity_id
_entity_poly.type
_entity_poly.pdbx_seq_one_letter_code
_entity_poly.pdbx_strand_id
1 'polypeptide(L)'
;MAKTSMTLTVKEGQPPPPLCAAAVSGESGGGDPMRSVNELRNLSTVLHAFRRRWDELQKHLDFIQDAIASRSRELDASPQHHQALASNTLETSSPESADLHSEPMPAQTSVSELGFLCGMMRSRGLRKYIISHLSDVAKLREEVPAALKGAPKPAKLVLECIGRFFLQGSKAFGKATHMVPSRQASLLILEFFLLSDCTEMEPSVKEEADLAAVTWRKRLINEGGVSNASDIDARGLLLLVASFGIPALFRNEDLRNLIRLSCPKEISDVLRRSRFLLARVPGKCDDSL
;
A
#
# COMPACT_ATOMS: atom_id res chain seq x y z
N MET A 1 -77.59 -33.92 11.01
CA MET A 1 -76.38 -34.79 11.01
C MET A 1 -75.49 -34.25 9.88
N ALA A 2 -74.22 -33.88 10.01
CA ALA A 2 -73.24 -34.05 11.07
C ALA A 2 -72.24 -32.87 11.01
N LYS A 3 -71.72 -32.48 12.19
CA LYS A 3 -70.42 -31.78 12.34
C LYS A 3 -69.31 -32.71 11.81
N THR A 4 -68.16 -32.18 11.36
CA THR A 4 -66.80 -32.62 11.81
C THR A 4 -65.66 -31.93 11.02
N SER A 5 -64.80 -31.32 11.84
CA SER A 5 -63.34 -31.07 11.80
C SER A 5 -62.58 -30.65 10.53
N MET A 6 -61.93 -29.49 10.71
CA MET A 6 -60.61 -29.17 10.18
C MET A 6 -59.54 -30.15 10.71
N THR A 7 -58.60 -30.56 9.86
CA THR A 7 -57.34 -31.17 10.30
C THR A 7 -56.20 -30.57 9.47
N LEU A 8 -55.37 -29.79 10.15
CA LEU A 8 -54.13 -29.21 9.63
C LEU A 8 -53.05 -30.28 9.73
N THR A 9 -52.48 -30.72 8.61
CA THR A 9 -51.31 -31.61 8.58
C THR A 9 -50.09 -30.82 8.12
N VAL A 10 -49.12 -30.70 9.01
CA VAL A 10 -47.78 -30.18 8.73
C VAL A 10 -47.01 -31.27 7.97
N LYS A 11 -46.51 -30.96 6.77
CA LYS A 11 -45.55 -31.81 6.05
C LYS A 11 -44.13 -31.41 6.47
N GLU A 12 -43.42 -32.31 7.15
CA GLU A 12 -41.98 -32.22 7.38
C GLU A 12 -41.19 -32.35 6.06
N GLY A 13 -40.12 -31.57 5.95
CA GLY A 13 -39.25 -31.49 4.79
C GLY A 13 -38.27 -32.66 4.67
N GLN A 14 -37.96 -33.00 3.42
CA GLN A 14 -37.11 -34.11 3.01
C GLN A 14 -35.61 -33.74 3.03
N PRO A 15 -34.69 -34.63 3.45
CA PRO A 15 -33.25 -34.35 3.41
C PRO A 15 -32.65 -34.52 2.00
N PRO A 16 -31.59 -33.77 1.65
CA PRO A 16 -30.94 -33.86 0.34
C PRO A 16 -30.06 -35.13 0.19
N PRO A 17 -29.79 -35.57 -1.06
CA PRO A 17 -29.10 -36.83 -1.38
C PRO A 17 -27.56 -36.76 -1.24
N PRO A 18 -26.85 -37.91 -1.19
CA PRO A 18 -25.40 -37.95 -1.00
C PRO A 18 -24.66 -37.75 -2.33
N LEU A 19 -23.56 -36.98 -2.31
CA LEU A 19 -22.65 -36.84 -3.45
C LEU A 19 -21.38 -37.68 -3.24
N CYS A 20 -20.96 -38.28 -4.34
CA CYS A 20 -20.01 -39.38 -4.51
C CYS A 20 -18.62 -39.21 -3.85
N ALA A 21 -18.10 -40.36 -3.42
CA ALA A 21 -16.76 -40.60 -2.94
C ALA A 21 -15.67 -40.32 -3.99
N ALA A 22 -14.63 -39.58 -3.58
CA ALA A 22 -13.31 -39.66 -4.18
C ALA A 22 -12.42 -40.50 -3.26
N ALA A 23 -11.82 -41.54 -3.83
CA ALA A 23 -10.99 -42.52 -3.15
C ALA A 23 -9.78 -41.86 -2.46
N VAL A 24 -9.72 -41.97 -1.13
CA VAL A 24 -8.47 -41.88 -0.38
C VAL A 24 -8.02 -43.31 -0.14
N SER A 25 -6.98 -43.72 -0.86
CA SER A 25 -6.25 -44.95 -0.59
C SER A 25 -5.79 -44.91 0.87
N GLY A 26 -6.30 -45.87 1.65
CA GLY A 26 -5.89 -46.05 3.03
C GLY A 26 -4.45 -46.55 3.10
N GLU A 27 -3.59 -45.78 3.76
CA GLU A 27 -2.56 -46.36 4.61
C GLU A 27 -3.12 -46.43 6.03
N SER A 28 -3.40 -47.66 6.44
CA SER A 28 -3.67 -48.04 7.81
C SER A 28 -2.40 -47.86 8.63
N GLY A 29 -2.40 -46.85 9.50
CA GLY A 29 -1.41 -46.71 10.56
C GLY A 29 -2.09 -46.01 11.72
N GLY A 30 -2.35 -46.75 12.82
CA GLY A 30 -2.85 -46.17 14.05
C GLY A 30 -2.03 -44.93 14.39
N GLY A 31 -2.68 -43.77 14.47
CA GLY A 31 -2.00 -42.51 14.74
C GLY A 31 -1.20 -42.66 16.01
N ASP A 32 0.12 -42.63 15.89
CA ASP A 32 1.04 -42.78 17.02
C ASP A 32 0.66 -41.75 18.09
N PRO A 33 0.15 -42.18 19.26
CA PRO A 33 -0.31 -41.26 20.29
C PRO A 33 0.82 -40.33 20.76
N MET A 34 2.10 -40.72 20.63
CA MET A 34 3.23 -39.84 20.92
C MET A 34 3.32 -38.67 19.94
N ARG A 35 2.96 -38.85 18.67
CA ARG A 35 2.96 -37.79 17.66
C ARG A 35 1.91 -36.72 17.98
N SER A 36 0.69 -37.13 18.32
CA SER A 36 -0.38 -36.22 18.74
C SER A 36 -0.03 -35.45 20.02
N VAL A 37 0.63 -36.10 20.98
CA VAL A 37 1.12 -35.46 22.21
C VAL A 37 2.22 -34.43 21.90
N ASN A 38 3.12 -34.73 20.96
CA ASN A 38 4.16 -33.81 20.54
C ASN A 38 3.60 -32.58 19.79
N GLU A 39 2.59 -32.78 18.93
CA GLU A 39 1.87 -31.69 18.26
C GLU A 39 1.17 -30.77 19.26
N LEU A 40 0.54 -31.32 20.29
CA LEU A 40 -0.08 -30.54 21.36
C LEU A 40 0.95 -29.73 22.16
N ARG A 41 2.13 -30.30 22.44
CA ARG A 41 3.23 -29.60 23.12
C ARG A 41 3.80 -28.46 22.26
N ASN A 42 3.91 -28.68 20.96
CA ASN A 42 4.34 -27.64 20.02
C ASN A 42 3.31 -26.51 19.95
N LEU A 43 2.02 -26.83 19.84
CA LEU A 43 0.94 -25.84 19.84
C LEU A 43 0.94 -25.03 21.14
N SER A 44 1.08 -25.68 22.30
CA SER A 44 1.21 -25.01 23.60
C SER A 44 2.37 -24.02 23.63
N THR A 45 3.53 -24.41 23.11
CA THR A 45 4.71 -23.53 23.03
C THR A 45 4.44 -22.32 22.13
N VAL A 46 3.81 -22.54 20.97
CA VAL A 46 3.44 -21.46 20.04
C VAL A 46 2.40 -20.52 20.66
N LEU A 47 1.40 -21.05 21.37
CA LEU A 47 0.39 -20.26 22.07
C LEU A 47 1.01 -19.43 23.20
N HIS A 48 1.95 -19.98 23.96
CA HIS A 48 2.70 -19.23 24.97
C HIS A 48 3.54 -18.11 24.35
N ALA A 49 4.21 -18.38 23.22
CA ALA A 49 4.97 -17.37 22.49
C ALA A 49 4.08 -16.29 21.86
N PHE A 50 2.87 -16.65 21.42
CA PHE A 50 1.86 -15.70 20.96
C PHE A 50 1.39 -14.82 22.12
N ARG A 51 0.98 -15.42 23.25
CA ARG A 51 0.51 -14.69 24.42
C ARG A 51 1.54 -13.71 24.96
N ARG A 52 2.81 -14.11 25.06
CA ARG A 52 3.88 -13.19 25.46
C ARG A 52 4.02 -11.98 24.53
N ARG A 53 3.90 -12.20 23.21
CA ARG A 53 3.95 -11.11 22.23
C ARG A 53 2.73 -10.21 22.30
N TRP A 54 1.57 -10.78 22.59
CA TRP A 54 0.34 -10.02 22.84
C TRP A 54 0.48 -9.14 24.08
N ASP A 55 0.97 -9.69 25.19
CA ASP A 55 1.19 -8.94 26.43
C ASP A 55 2.20 -7.79 26.24
N GLU A 56 3.26 -8.02 25.47
CA GLU A 56 4.24 -6.97 25.13
C GLU A 56 3.64 -5.86 24.26
N LEU A 57 2.84 -6.23 23.26
CA LEU A 57 2.12 -5.28 22.42
C LEU A 57 1.14 -4.45 23.25
N GLN A 58 0.43 -5.09 24.19
CA GLN A 58 -0.51 -4.41 25.07
C GLN A 58 0.19 -3.37 25.95
N LYS A 59 1.33 -3.72 26.57
CA LYS A 59 2.14 -2.76 27.33
C LYS A 59 2.61 -1.57 26.50
N HIS A 60 3.02 -1.82 25.26
CA HIS A 60 3.42 -0.75 24.35
C HIS A 60 2.25 0.18 24.01
N LEU A 61 1.05 -0.36 23.83
CA LEU A 61 -0.15 0.44 23.59
C LEU A 61 -0.49 1.30 24.80
N ASP A 62 -0.45 0.72 26.01
CA ASP A 62 -0.72 1.44 27.27
C ASP A 62 0.31 2.58 27.46
N PHE A 63 1.60 2.32 27.21
CA PHE A 63 2.64 3.36 27.27
C PHE A 63 2.37 4.53 26.30
N ILE A 64 1.92 4.24 25.08
CA ILE A 64 1.58 5.26 24.09
C ILE A 64 0.38 6.08 24.58
N GLN A 65 -0.65 5.42 25.13
CA GLN A 65 -1.82 6.09 25.70
C GLN A 65 -1.42 7.03 26.85
N ASP A 66 -0.56 6.57 27.75
CA ASP A 66 -0.04 7.37 28.87
C ASP A 66 0.79 8.56 28.38
N ALA A 67 1.65 8.37 27.39
CA ALA A 67 2.46 9.45 26.81
C ALA A 67 1.60 10.52 26.14
N ILE A 68 0.55 10.10 25.42
CA ILE A 68 -0.42 11.03 24.81
C ILE A 68 -1.17 11.78 25.92
N ALA A 69 -1.66 11.09 26.95
CA ALA A 69 -2.38 11.71 28.06
C ALA A 69 -1.50 12.67 28.88
N SER A 70 -0.19 12.39 29.02
CA SER A 70 0.77 13.33 29.63
C SER A 70 0.91 14.59 28.80
N ARG A 71 1.11 14.43 27.48
CA ARG A 71 1.32 15.55 26.57
C ARG A 71 0.08 16.44 26.42
N SER A 72 -1.13 15.85 26.44
CA SER A 72 -2.37 16.63 26.45
C SER A 72 -2.49 17.47 27.72
N ARG A 73 -2.17 16.90 28.89
CA ARG A 73 -2.18 17.64 30.17
C ARG A 73 -1.14 18.77 30.22
N GLU A 74 0.04 18.57 29.64
CA GLU A 74 1.05 19.63 29.53
C GLU A 74 0.58 20.81 28.66
N LEU A 75 -0.17 20.52 27.59
CA LEU A 75 -0.74 21.54 26.72
C LEU A 75 -1.91 22.29 27.40
N ASP A 76 -2.72 21.60 28.20
CA ASP A 76 -3.83 22.23 28.94
C ASP A 76 -3.35 23.02 30.18
N ALA A 77 -2.17 22.70 30.73
CA ALA A 77 -1.62 23.31 31.94
C ALA A 77 -0.76 24.57 31.70
N SER A 78 -0.69 25.12 30.49
CA SER A 78 0.08 26.34 30.19
C SER A 78 -0.80 27.58 29.96
N PRO A 79 -0.93 28.49 30.94
CA PRO A 79 -1.36 29.86 30.71
C PRO A 79 -0.16 30.82 30.57
N GLN A 80 -0.09 31.47 29.41
CA GLN A 80 0.60 32.75 29.10
C GLN A 80 2.15 32.80 29.05
N HIS A 81 2.72 33.03 27.85
CA HIS A 81 3.88 33.93 27.70
C HIS A 81 4.02 34.51 26.28
N HIS A 82 3.18 35.49 25.92
CA HIS A 82 3.49 36.45 24.85
C HIS A 82 2.97 37.84 25.21
N GLN A 83 3.61 38.49 26.19
CA GLN A 83 3.60 39.95 26.29
C GLN A 83 4.78 40.43 27.15
N ALA A 84 5.81 40.99 26.49
CA ALA A 84 6.72 42.05 26.97
C ALA A 84 8.03 42.02 26.17
N LEU A 85 8.12 42.86 25.14
CA LEU A 85 9.40 43.46 24.71
C LEU A 85 9.07 44.68 23.84
N ALA A 86 8.76 45.77 24.52
CA ALA A 86 8.92 47.11 23.98
C ALA A 86 9.65 47.94 25.05
N SER A 87 10.87 48.37 24.72
CA SER A 87 11.39 49.74 24.93
C SER A 87 12.91 49.73 25.08
N ASN A 88 13.61 50.27 24.08
CA ASN A 88 14.59 51.34 24.27
C ASN A 88 14.86 52.04 22.93
N THR A 89 14.13 53.14 22.74
CA THR A 89 14.54 54.50 22.34
C THR A 89 15.75 54.70 21.42
N LEU A 90 15.53 55.36 20.27
CA LEU A 90 16.04 56.71 19.97
C LEU A 90 15.46 57.24 18.64
N GLU A 91 14.92 58.46 18.72
CA GLU A 91 14.37 59.27 17.64
C GLU A 91 15.45 59.80 16.69
N THR A 92 15.09 60.04 15.42
CA THR A 92 15.58 61.18 14.60
C THR A 92 14.65 61.38 13.38
N SER A 93 13.87 62.46 13.45
CA SER A 93 13.32 63.34 12.39
C SER A 93 13.04 62.84 10.94
N SER A 94 11.74 62.76 10.58
CA SER A 94 10.95 63.43 9.50
C SER A 94 11.65 64.13 8.29
N PRO A 95 10.96 64.41 7.15
CA PRO A 95 9.84 63.72 6.46
C PRO A 95 9.99 63.59 4.91
N GLU A 96 8.96 63.01 4.27
CA GLU A 96 8.41 63.38 2.94
C GLU A 96 9.00 62.73 1.66
N SER A 97 8.24 61.82 1.06
CA SER A 97 7.54 62.02 -0.23
C SER A 97 6.89 60.72 -0.72
N ALA A 98 5.69 60.89 -1.29
CA ALA A 98 4.89 59.84 -1.90
C ALA A 98 5.51 59.34 -3.20
N ASP A 99 5.37 58.04 -3.51
CA ASP A 99 4.90 57.65 -4.84
C ASP A 99 4.27 56.26 -4.89
N LEU A 100 3.22 56.18 -5.71
CA LEU A 100 2.33 55.06 -5.96
C LEU A 100 2.91 54.17 -7.06
N HIS A 101 3.27 52.92 -6.75
CA HIS A 101 3.23 51.83 -7.74
C HIS A 101 2.92 50.50 -7.04
N SER A 102 1.62 50.21 -6.91
CA SER A 102 1.12 48.89 -6.56
C SER A 102 1.03 48.03 -7.82
N GLU A 103 2.16 47.43 -8.20
CA GLU A 103 2.14 46.25 -9.08
C GLU A 103 1.48 45.09 -8.31
N PRO A 104 0.50 44.37 -8.89
CA PRO A 104 -0.15 43.28 -8.20
C PRO A 104 0.84 42.12 -8.05
N MET A 105 1.34 41.96 -6.82
CA MET A 105 2.01 40.75 -6.36
C MET A 105 1.15 39.54 -6.75
N PRO A 106 1.66 38.54 -7.49
CA PRO A 106 0.87 37.36 -7.80
C PRO A 106 0.50 36.70 -6.50
N ALA A 107 -0.81 36.47 -6.35
CA ALA A 107 -1.41 35.80 -5.21
C ALA A 107 -0.54 34.62 -4.78
N GLN A 108 -0.10 34.62 -3.52
CA GLN A 108 0.48 33.45 -2.90
C GLN A 108 -0.60 32.36 -2.88
N THR A 109 -0.69 31.60 -3.97
CA THR A 109 -1.45 30.36 -3.98
C THR A 109 -0.84 29.50 -2.90
N SER A 110 -1.60 29.22 -1.84
CA SER A 110 -1.21 28.29 -0.79
C SER A 110 -1.07 26.90 -1.42
N VAL A 111 0.07 26.64 -2.06
CA VAL A 111 0.38 25.34 -2.66
C VAL A 111 0.44 24.34 -1.51
N SER A 112 -0.39 23.29 -1.59
CA SER A 112 -0.37 22.23 -0.60
C SER A 112 1.04 21.62 -0.50
N GLU A 113 1.42 21.12 0.68
CA GLU A 113 2.73 20.48 0.87
C GLU A 113 3.00 19.42 -0.20
N LEU A 114 1.97 18.63 -0.53
CA LEU A 114 2.04 17.59 -1.55
C LEU A 114 2.25 18.16 -2.96
N GLY A 115 1.56 19.26 -3.30
CA GLY A 115 1.77 19.99 -4.55
C GLY A 115 3.19 20.55 -4.64
N PHE A 116 3.73 21.10 -3.55
CA PHE A 116 5.12 21.55 -3.49
C PHE A 116 6.11 20.41 -3.67
N LEU A 117 5.91 19.27 -2.99
CA LEU A 117 6.77 18.09 -3.11
C LEU A 117 6.80 17.56 -4.55
N CYS A 118 5.65 17.51 -5.22
CA CYS A 118 5.52 17.06 -6.61
C CYS A 118 6.13 18.07 -7.59
N GLY A 119 5.76 19.35 -7.48
CA GLY A 119 6.26 20.43 -8.34
C GLY A 119 7.77 20.60 -8.25
N MET A 120 8.33 20.47 -7.05
CA MET A 120 9.79 20.56 -6.82
C MET A 120 10.53 19.22 -7.01
N MET A 121 9.87 18.18 -7.53
CA MET A 121 10.46 16.86 -7.80
C MET A 121 11.17 16.23 -6.57
N ARG A 122 10.62 16.41 -5.36
CA ARG A 122 11.24 15.97 -4.09
C ARG A 122 10.89 14.51 -3.77
N SER A 123 11.43 13.55 -4.53
CA SER A 123 11.15 12.11 -4.40
C SER A 123 11.26 11.55 -2.97
N ARG A 124 12.34 11.90 -2.24
CA ARG A 124 12.51 11.48 -0.83
C ARG A 124 11.50 12.13 0.11
N GLY A 125 11.14 13.40 -0.15
CA GLY A 125 10.14 14.12 0.64
C GLY A 125 8.75 13.54 0.43
N LEU A 126 8.39 13.25 -0.83
CA LEU A 126 7.14 12.58 -1.19
C LEU A 126 7.02 11.21 -0.52
N ARG A 127 8.09 10.39 -0.53
CA ARG A 127 8.09 9.11 0.19
C ARG A 127 7.85 9.30 1.69
N LYS A 128 8.55 10.23 2.33
CA LYS A 128 8.36 10.52 3.76
C LYS A 128 6.94 10.98 4.06
N TYR A 129 6.39 11.86 3.23
CA TYR A 129 5.02 12.33 3.34
C TYR A 129 4.03 11.16 3.31
N ILE A 130 4.14 10.25 2.33
CA ILE A 130 3.28 9.06 2.25
C ILE A 130 3.42 8.19 3.51
N ILE A 131 4.65 7.95 3.97
CA ILE A 131 4.92 7.16 5.19
C ILE A 131 4.23 7.78 6.41
N SER A 132 4.32 9.10 6.57
CA SER A 132 3.72 9.83 7.70
C SER A 132 2.19 9.84 7.67
N HIS A 133 1.57 9.59 6.53
CA HIS A 133 0.12 9.61 6.33
C HIS A 133 -0.48 8.22 6.07
N LEU A 134 0.26 7.13 6.33
CA LEU A 134 -0.24 5.76 6.14
C LEU A 134 -1.46 5.41 7.01
N SER A 135 -1.77 6.20 8.05
CA SER A 135 -2.99 6.04 8.84
C SER A 135 -4.26 6.36 8.05
N ASP A 136 -4.17 7.15 6.99
CA ASP A 136 -5.29 7.55 6.13
C ASP A 136 -4.92 7.38 4.64
N VAL A 137 -4.89 6.12 4.20
CA VAL A 137 -4.61 5.76 2.81
C VAL A 137 -5.71 6.25 1.86
N ALA A 138 -6.95 6.40 2.33
CA ALA A 138 -8.06 6.89 1.52
C ALA A 138 -7.81 8.33 1.06
N LYS A 139 -7.40 9.20 2.00
CA LYS A 139 -7.01 10.58 1.68
C LYS A 139 -5.82 10.63 0.72
N LEU A 140 -4.79 9.81 0.95
CA LEU A 140 -3.65 9.71 0.05
C LEU A 140 -4.05 9.29 -1.37
N ARG A 141 -5.00 8.36 -1.50
CA ARG A 141 -5.52 7.88 -2.79
C ARG A 141 -6.25 8.97 -3.57
N GLU A 142 -6.84 9.95 -2.89
CA GLU A 142 -7.48 11.10 -3.53
C GLU A 142 -6.47 12.19 -3.90
N GLU A 143 -5.59 12.57 -2.98
CA GLU A 143 -4.73 13.75 -3.13
C GLU A 143 -3.46 13.49 -3.96
N VAL A 144 -2.81 12.33 -3.79
CA VAL A 144 -1.51 12.05 -4.42
C VAL A 144 -1.62 11.93 -5.94
N PRO A 145 -2.59 11.20 -6.52
CA PRO A 145 -2.75 11.19 -7.98
C PRO A 145 -2.97 12.58 -8.57
N ALA A 146 -3.74 13.43 -7.90
CA ALA A 146 -3.99 14.80 -8.35
C ALA A 146 -2.71 15.65 -8.31
N ALA A 147 -1.94 15.57 -7.22
CA ALA A 147 -0.69 16.31 -7.09
C ALA A 147 0.40 15.83 -8.06
N LEU A 148 0.46 14.52 -8.37
CA LEU A 148 1.41 13.96 -9.33
C LEU A 148 1.25 14.55 -10.74
N LYS A 149 0.03 14.92 -11.14
CA LYS A 149 -0.22 15.59 -12.43
C LYS A 149 0.46 16.95 -12.53
N GLY A 150 0.67 17.63 -11.40
CA GLY A 150 1.39 18.91 -11.33
C GLY A 150 2.91 18.78 -11.31
N ALA A 151 3.46 17.56 -11.26
CA ALA A 151 4.91 17.36 -11.32
C ALA A 151 5.42 17.56 -12.76
N PRO A 152 6.58 18.19 -12.97
CA PRO A 152 7.15 18.38 -14.31
C PRO A 152 7.48 17.06 -15.02
N LYS A 153 7.89 16.02 -14.27
CA LYS A 153 8.24 14.70 -14.81
C LYS A 153 7.70 13.60 -13.87
N PRO A 154 6.38 13.32 -13.88
CA PRO A 154 5.73 12.45 -12.90
C PRO A 154 6.32 11.03 -12.89
N ALA A 155 6.54 10.43 -14.07
CA ALA A 155 7.10 9.08 -14.18
C ALA A 155 8.51 9.00 -13.53
N LYS A 156 9.36 10.00 -13.77
CA LYS A 156 10.70 10.07 -13.17
C LYS A 156 10.63 10.23 -11.65
N LEU A 157 9.77 11.14 -11.18
CA LEU A 157 9.56 11.38 -9.75
C LEU A 157 9.13 10.08 -9.04
N VAL A 158 8.20 9.34 -9.63
CA VAL A 158 7.69 8.08 -9.09
C VAL A 158 8.80 7.03 -9.07
N LEU A 159 9.56 6.86 -10.15
CA LEU A 159 10.67 5.90 -10.19
C LEU A 159 11.73 6.18 -9.12
N GLU A 160 12.12 7.44 -8.95
CA GLU A 160 13.04 7.85 -7.87
C GLU A 160 12.41 7.67 -6.48
N CYS A 161 11.11 7.96 -6.34
CA CYS A 161 10.35 7.81 -5.09
C CYS A 161 10.23 6.36 -4.66
N ILE A 162 10.23 5.41 -5.59
CA ILE A 162 10.28 3.96 -5.34
C ILE A 162 11.67 3.52 -4.87
N GLY A 163 12.72 4.09 -5.46
CA GLY A 163 14.12 3.83 -5.10
C GLY A 163 14.48 2.34 -5.22
N ARG A 164 15.49 1.89 -4.46
CA ARG A 164 16.11 0.57 -4.65
C ARG A 164 15.45 -0.59 -3.88
N PHE A 165 14.19 -0.43 -3.48
CA PHE A 165 13.48 -1.43 -2.66
C PHE A 165 13.39 -2.81 -3.34
N PHE A 166 13.29 -2.82 -4.67
CA PHE A 166 13.23 -4.02 -5.50
C PHE A 166 14.52 -4.83 -5.52
N LEU A 167 15.63 -4.29 -5.03
CA LEU A 167 16.90 -5.03 -4.91
C LEU A 167 16.93 -5.91 -3.65
N GLN A 168 16.02 -5.68 -2.69
CA GLN A 168 16.05 -6.35 -1.40
C GLN A 168 15.10 -7.54 -1.39
N GLY A 169 15.64 -8.74 -1.17
CA GLY A 169 14.86 -9.97 -1.07
C GLY A 169 14.02 -10.07 0.19
N SER A 170 13.02 -10.96 0.20
CA SER A 170 12.07 -11.15 1.32
C SER A 170 12.72 -11.34 2.69
N LYS A 171 13.94 -11.90 2.74
CA LYS A 171 14.71 -12.12 3.97
C LYS A 171 15.21 -10.84 4.64
N ALA A 172 15.32 -9.72 3.93
CA ALA A 172 15.73 -8.43 4.52
C ALA A 172 14.64 -7.77 5.38
N PHE A 173 13.46 -8.40 5.52
CA PHE A 173 12.26 -7.82 6.14
C PHE A 173 11.79 -8.58 7.38
N GLY A 174 12.55 -9.59 7.83
CA GLY A 174 12.26 -10.31 9.06
C GLY A 174 12.55 -9.47 10.30
N LYS A 175 11.48 -9.03 10.98
CA LYS A 175 11.43 -8.30 12.27
C LYS A 175 11.84 -6.81 12.21
N ALA A 176 10.84 -5.94 12.38
CA ALA A 176 10.95 -4.56 12.88
C ALA A 176 12.02 -3.67 12.22
N THR A 177 12.08 -3.62 10.89
CA THR A 177 12.92 -2.65 10.18
C THR A 177 12.05 -1.52 9.61
N HIS A 178 12.57 -0.29 9.57
CA HIS A 178 12.00 0.90 8.87
C HIS A 178 11.65 0.65 7.38
N MET A 179 11.95 -0.55 6.89
CA MET A 179 11.77 -0.97 5.53
C MET A 179 10.33 -1.40 5.22
N VAL A 180 9.52 -1.77 6.22
CA VAL A 180 8.11 -2.11 6.02
C VAL A 180 7.29 -0.89 5.56
N PRO A 181 7.32 0.28 6.26
CA PRO A 181 6.64 1.48 5.77
C PRO A 181 7.19 1.98 4.43
N SER A 182 8.49 1.83 4.21
CA SER A 182 9.13 2.23 2.94
C SER A 182 8.64 1.39 1.75
N ARG A 183 8.44 0.08 1.95
CA ARG A 183 7.82 -0.80 0.94
C ARG A 183 6.37 -0.39 0.67
N GLN A 184 5.60 -0.16 1.72
CA GLN A 184 4.21 0.23 1.59
C GLN A 184 4.07 1.54 0.81
N ALA A 185 4.88 2.55 1.12
CA ALA A 185 4.91 3.80 0.38
C ALA A 185 5.31 3.60 -1.10
N SER A 186 6.20 2.65 -1.39
CA SER A 186 6.62 2.33 -2.76
C SER A 186 5.51 1.63 -3.57
N LEU A 187 4.69 0.79 -2.93
CA LEU A 187 3.50 0.21 -3.56
C LEU A 187 2.45 1.30 -3.81
N LEU A 188 2.15 2.10 -2.79
CA LEU A 188 1.14 3.15 -2.88
C LEU A 188 1.49 4.19 -3.95
N ILE A 189 2.76 4.63 -4.05
CA ILE A 189 3.12 5.61 -5.09
C ILE A 189 2.95 5.05 -6.51
N LEU A 190 3.20 3.75 -6.72
CA LEU A 190 2.93 3.10 -8.00
C LEU A 190 1.42 3.03 -8.30
N GLU A 191 0.61 2.72 -7.29
CA GLU A 191 -0.86 2.73 -7.44
C GLU A 191 -1.39 4.11 -7.77
N PHE A 192 -0.94 5.12 -7.04
CA PHE A 192 -1.36 6.51 -7.24
C PHE A 192 -0.91 7.06 -8.59
N PHE A 193 0.24 6.63 -9.09
CA PHE A 193 0.69 6.98 -10.44
C PHE A 193 -0.19 6.36 -11.53
N LEU A 194 -0.62 5.10 -11.37
CA LEU A 194 -1.58 4.49 -12.30
C LEU A 194 -2.94 5.20 -12.26
N LEU A 195 -3.38 5.66 -11.08
CA LEU A 195 -4.61 6.43 -10.91
C LEU A 195 -4.49 7.89 -11.38
N SER A 196 -3.27 8.42 -11.56
CA SER A 196 -3.07 9.79 -12.01
C SER A 196 -3.23 9.94 -13.53
N ASP A 197 -3.41 8.85 -14.28
CA ASP A 197 -3.53 8.83 -15.73
C ASP A 197 -2.37 9.56 -16.46
N CYS A 198 -1.21 9.69 -15.80
CA CYS A 198 -0.02 10.30 -16.39
C CYS A 198 0.59 9.31 -17.40
N THR A 199 0.51 9.63 -18.69
CA THR A 199 0.96 8.72 -19.75
C THR A 199 2.32 9.07 -20.34
N GLU A 200 2.80 10.30 -20.11
CA GLU A 200 4.06 10.79 -20.63
C GLU A 200 5.24 10.31 -19.78
N MET A 201 6.21 9.69 -20.43
CA MET A 201 7.49 9.33 -19.82
C MET A 201 8.61 9.44 -20.84
N GLU A 202 9.75 9.96 -20.37
CA GLU A 202 10.97 10.01 -21.17
C GLU A 202 11.47 8.59 -21.47
N PRO A 203 12.06 8.34 -22.66
CA PRO A 203 12.63 7.03 -23.00
C PRO A 203 13.64 6.52 -21.96
N SER A 204 14.48 7.41 -21.43
CA SER A 204 15.47 7.06 -20.40
C SER A 204 14.83 6.56 -19.09
N VAL A 205 13.69 7.13 -18.69
CA VAL A 205 12.93 6.69 -17.51
C VAL A 205 12.33 5.32 -17.76
N LYS A 206 11.83 5.08 -18.97
CA LYS A 206 11.30 3.78 -19.38
C LYS A 206 12.37 2.69 -19.35
N GLU A 207 13.56 2.98 -19.90
CA GLU A 207 14.70 2.06 -19.90
C GLU A 207 15.19 1.74 -18.48
N GLU A 208 15.27 2.75 -17.60
CA GLU A 208 15.64 2.54 -16.20
C GLU A 208 14.62 1.65 -15.47
N ALA A 209 13.33 1.90 -15.68
CA ALA A 209 12.26 1.10 -15.10
C ALA A 209 12.23 -0.34 -15.67
N ASP A 210 12.52 -0.51 -16.96
CA ASP A 210 12.67 -1.82 -17.60
C ASP A 210 13.79 -2.63 -16.93
N LEU A 211 14.99 -2.03 -16.80
CA LEU A 211 16.12 -2.67 -16.13
C LEU A 211 15.82 -3.01 -14.67
N ALA A 212 15.11 -2.14 -13.96
CA ALA A 212 14.66 -2.39 -12.60
C ALA A 212 13.71 -3.60 -12.53
N ALA A 213 12.72 -3.68 -13.42
CA ALA A 213 11.78 -4.79 -13.50
C ALA A 213 12.47 -6.11 -13.88
N VAL A 214 13.42 -6.09 -14.83
CA VAL A 214 14.22 -7.26 -15.22
C VAL A 214 15.08 -7.74 -14.05
N THR A 215 15.73 -6.83 -13.34
CA THR A 215 16.57 -7.15 -12.18
C THR A 215 15.73 -7.76 -11.06
N TRP A 216 14.54 -7.21 -10.80
CA TRP A 216 13.63 -7.74 -9.81
C TRP A 216 13.11 -9.13 -10.20
N ARG A 217 12.70 -9.33 -11.45
CA ARG A 217 12.31 -10.66 -11.96
C ARG A 217 13.44 -11.67 -11.78
N LYS A 218 14.68 -11.30 -12.11
CA LYS A 218 15.86 -12.17 -11.93
C LYS A 218 16.05 -12.55 -10.46
N ARG A 219 15.86 -11.60 -9.53
CA ARG A 219 15.90 -11.86 -8.09
C ARG A 219 14.83 -12.88 -7.68
N LEU A 220 13.57 -12.71 -8.11
CA LEU A 220 12.49 -13.64 -7.79
C LEU A 220 12.75 -15.05 -8.34
N ILE A 221 13.35 -15.15 -9.54
CA ILE A 221 13.76 -16.44 -10.10
C ILE A 221 14.80 -17.11 -9.19
N ASN A 222 15.81 -16.37 -8.73
CA ASN A 222 16.83 -16.89 -7.83
C ASN A 222 16.28 -17.23 -6.43
N GLU A 223 15.18 -16.60 -6.01
CA GLU A 223 14.49 -16.84 -4.73
C GLU A 223 13.50 -18.01 -4.78
N GLY A 224 13.51 -18.81 -5.86
CA GLY A 224 12.67 -19.99 -6.01
C GLY A 224 11.60 -19.88 -7.10
N GLY A 225 11.65 -18.85 -7.95
CA GLY A 225 10.73 -18.67 -9.07
C GLY A 225 9.64 -17.64 -8.79
N VAL A 226 9.15 -17.01 -9.86
CA VAL A 226 8.06 -16.00 -9.80
C VAL A 226 6.76 -16.59 -9.21
N SER A 227 6.52 -17.89 -9.39
CA SER A 227 5.37 -18.62 -8.83
C SER A 227 5.37 -18.71 -7.30
N ASN A 228 6.53 -18.51 -6.66
CA ASN A 228 6.75 -18.54 -5.21
C ASN A 228 7.00 -17.15 -4.61
N ALA A 229 6.78 -16.08 -5.39
CA ALA A 229 6.94 -14.72 -4.90
C ALA A 229 5.96 -14.40 -3.76
N SER A 230 6.38 -13.55 -2.83
CA SER A 230 5.47 -12.96 -1.83
C SER A 230 4.39 -12.11 -2.51
N ASP A 231 3.26 -11.94 -1.85
CA ASP A 231 2.18 -11.05 -2.28
C ASP A 231 2.67 -9.61 -2.51
N ILE A 232 3.52 -9.11 -1.62
CA ILE A 232 4.14 -7.78 -1.71
C ILE A 232 5.08 -7.67 -2.92
N ASP A 233 5.93 -8.67 -3.16
CA ASP A 233 6.82 -8.64 -4.33
C ASP A 233 6.04 -8.80 -5.64
N ALA A 234 5.03 -9.68 -5.65
CA ALA A 234 4.17 -9.88 -6.81
C ALA A 234 3.40 -8.61 -7.16
N ARG A 235 2.77 -7.98 -6.16
CA ARG A 235 2.06 -6.70 -6.31
C ARG A 235 3.00 -5.59 -6.75
N GLY A 236 4.17 -5.45 -6.11
CA GLY A 236 5.12 -4.41 -6.45
C GLY A 236 5.69 -4.53 -7.86
N LEU A 237 6.08 -5.73 -8.28
CA LEU A 237 6.58 -5.94 -9.63
C LEU A 237 5.47 -5.79 -10.68
N LEU A 238 4.25 -6.27 -10.39
CA LEU A 238 3.09 -6.08 -11.26
C LEU A 238 2.79 -4.59 -11.46
N LEU A 239 2.74 -3.82 -10.38
CA LEU A 239 2.49 -2.38 -10.43
C LEU A 239 3.61 -1.64 -11.18
N LEU A 240 4.88 -2.04 -11.01
CA LEU A 240 6.00 -1.45 -11.75
C LEU A 240 5.83 -1.64 -13.27
N VAL A 241 5.59 -2.88 -13.72
CA VAL A 241 5.42 -3.14 -15.16
C VAL A 241 4.11 -2.58 -15.70
N ALA A 242 3.08 -2.46 -14.86
CA ALA A 242 1.83 -1.82 -15.21
C ALA A 242 2.00 -0.30 -15.42
N SER A 243 2.89 0.34 -14.67
CA SER A 243 3.16 1.78 -14.73
C SER A 243 4.11 2.15 -15.88
N PHE A 244 5.20 1.40 -16.07
CA PHE A 244 6.30 1.80 -16.95
C PHE A 244 6.41 0.97 -18.24
N GLY A 245 5.73 -0.17 -18.31
CA GLY A 245 5.78 -1.09 -19.43
C GLY A 245 6.31 -2.47 -19.04
N ILE A 246 5.96 -3.46 -19.86
CA ILE A 246 6.33 -4.85 -19.65
C ILE A 246 7.63 -5.13 -20.42
N PRO A 247 8.73 -5.48 -19.75
CA PRO A 247 9.98 -5.82 -20.44
C PRO A 247 9.83 -7.04 -21.34
N ALA A 248 10.59 -7.08 -22.44
CA ALA A 248 10.55 -8.20 -23.40
C ALA A 248 10.89 -9.57 -22.77
N LEU A 249 11.69 -9.57 -21.70
CA LEU A 249 12.09 -10.79 -20.96
C LEU A 249 10.95 -11.39 -20.11
N PHE A 250 9.82 -10.69 -19.95
CA PHE A 250 8.68 -11.19 -19.18
C PHE A 250 7.83 -12.14 -20.03
N ARG A 251 7.72 -13.39 -19.56
CA ARG A 251 6.85 -14.39 -20.16
C ARG A 251 5.42 -14.19 -19.68
N ASN A 252 4.46 -14.67 -20.47
CA ASN A 252 3.05 -14.67 -20.07
C ASN A 252 2.81 -15.44 -18.75
N GLU A 253 3.59 -16.49 -18.50
CA GLU A 253 3.55 -17.21 -17.22
C GLU A 253 4.00 -16.34 -16.04
N ASP A 254 5.02 -15.50 -16.23
CA ASP A 254 5.49 -14.61 -15.17
C ASP A 254 4.38 -13.62 -14.82
N LEU A 255 3.74 -13.00 -15.83
CA LEU A 255 2.60 -12.09 -15.62
C LEU A 255 1.40 -12.78 -14.96
N ARG A 256 1.04 -14.00 -15.38
CA ARG A 256 -0.04 -14.76 -14.74
C ARG A 256 0.24 -15.03 -13.27
N ASN A 257 1.46 -15.41 -12.93
CA ASN A 257 1.86 -15.62 -11.53
C ASN A 257 1.82 -14.32 -10.73
N LEU A 258 2.32 -13.21 -11.28
CA LEU A 258 2.25 -11.90 -10.63
C LEU A 258 0.80 -11.50 -10.35
N ILE A 259 -0.10 -11.58 -11.34
CA ILE A 259 -1.52 -11.26 -11.17
C ILE A 259 -2.19 -12.17 -10.13
N ARG A 260 -1.88 -13.47 -10.15
CA ARG A 260 -2.45 -14.44 -9.18
C ARG A 260 -2.03 -14.13 -7.75
N LEU A 261 -0.77 -13.74 -7.54
CA LEU A 261 -0.16 -13.55 -6.23
C LEU A 261 -0.36 -12.12 -5.68
N SER A 262 -0.74 -11.14 -6.49
CA SER A 262 -0.80 -9.72 -6.10
C SER A 262 -2.07 -9.27 -5.37
N CYS A 263 -2.94 -10.17 -4.92
CA CYS A 263 -4.28 -9.86 -4.42
C CYS A 263 -5.08 -8.95 -5.39
N PRO A 264 -5.30 -9.36 -6.65
CA PRO A 264 -5.72 -8.49 -7.74
C PRO A 264 -7.09 -7.82 -7.53
N LYS A 265 -7.95 -8.37 -6.65
CA LYS A 265 -9.24 -7.76 -6.31
C LYS A 265 -9.08 -6.39 -5.65
N GLU A 266 -8.07 -6.23 -4.79
CA GLU A 266 -7.81 -4.98 -4.05
C GLU A 266 -7.28 -3.85 -4.94
N ILE A 267 -6.60 -4.20 -6.02
CA ILE A 267 -5.98 -3.24 -6.96
C ILE A 267 -6.61 -3.28 -8.34
N SER A 268 -7.78 -3.89 -8.49
CA SER A 268 -8.38 -4.14 -9.80
C SER A 268 -8.69 -2.84 -10.56
N ASP A 269 -9.13 -1.80 -9.86
CA ASP A 269 -9.39 -0.49 -10.43
C ASP A 269 -8.11 0.23 -10.87
N VAL A 270 -7.03 0.06 -10.10
CA VAL A 270 -5.69 0.55 -10.45
C VAL A 270 -5.14 -0.16 -11.69
N LEU A 271 -5.18 -1.49 -11.72
CA LEU A 271 -4.62 -2.27 -12.82
C LEU A 271 -5.34 -2.01 -14.15
N ARG A 272 -6.64 -1.72 -14.12
CA ARG A 272 -7.43 -1.34 -15.30
C ARG A 272 -6.97 -0.02 -15.93
N ARG A 273 -6.25 0.84 -15.20
CA ARG A 273 -5.65 2.06 -15.77
C ARG A 273 -4.38 1.78 -16.58
N SER A 274 -3.81 0.59 -16.47
CA SER A 274 -2.57 0.25 -17.18
C SER A 274 -2.82 -0.08 -18.65
N ARG A 275 -2.45 0.84 -19.55
CA ARG A 275 -2.41 0.57 -21.00
C ARG A 275 -1.50 -0.61 -21.37
N PHE A 276 -0.44 -0.84 -20.60
CA PHE A 276 0.53 -1.90 -20.89
C PHE A 276 -0.01 -3.29 -20.57
N LEU A 277 -0.72 -3.42 -19.44
CA LEU A 277 -1.41 -4.68 -19.11
C LEU A 277 -2.56 -4.93 -20.08
N LEU A 278 -3.37 -3.90 -20.39
CA LEU A 278 -4.49 -4.03 -21.33
C LEU A 278 -4.03 -4.46 -22.73
N ALA A 279 -2.93 -3.92 -23.23
CA ALA A 279 -2.38 -4.31 -24.54
C ALA A 279 -1.84 -5.76 -24.55
N ARG A 280 -1.52 -6.33 -23.38
CA ARG A 280 -0.94 -7.67 -23.27
C ARG A 280 -1.98 -8.75 -22.99
N VAL A 281 -3.16 -8.39 -22.47
CA VAL A 281 -4.30 -9.30 -22.37
C VAL A 281 -4.92 -9.41 -23.76
N PRO A 282 -4.82 -10.56 -24.45
CA PRO A 282 -5.46 -10.72 -25.74
C PRO A 282 -6.97 -10.59 -25.55
N GLY A 283 -7.59 -9.68 -26.28
CA GLY A 283 -9.03 -9.69 -26.46
C GLY A 283 -9.42 -11.04 -27.06
N LYS A 284 -10.03 -11.90 -26.26
CA LYS A 284 -10.90 -12.95 -26.81
C LYS A 284 -12.21 -12.27 -27.17
N CYS A 285 -12.31 -11.88 -28.44
CA CYS A 285 -13.54 -11.78 -29.22
C CYS A 285 -13.11 -11.84 -30.69
N ASP A 286 -12.69 -13.02 -31.14
CA ASP A 286 -12.95 -13.41 -32.53
C ASP A 286 -14.33 -14.05 -32.52
N ASP A 287 -15.35 -13.22 -32.72
CA ASP A 287 -16.66 -13.67 -33.21
C ASP A 287 -16.57 -13.76 -34.73
N SER A 288 -16.80 -14.96 -35.24
CA SER A 288 -17.36 -15.29 -36.56
C SER A 288 -16.80 -14.62 -37.83
N LEU A 289 -16.12 -15.42 -38.65
CA LEU A 289 -16.46 -15.62 -40.06
C LEU A 289 -15.98 -16.98 -40.56
#